data_AF-A0A3D9E964-F1
#
_entry.id   AF-A0A3D9E964-F1
#
_cell.length_a   1.000
_cell.length_b   1.000
_cell.length_c   1.000
_cell.angle_alpha   90.00
_cell.angle_beta   90.00
_cell.angle_gamma   90.00
#
_symmetry.space_group_name_H-M   'P 1'
#
loop_
_entity.id
_entity.type
_entity.pdbx_description
1 polymer ?
#
loop_
_entity_poly.entity_id
_entity_poly.type
_entity_poly.pdbx_seq_one_letter_code
_entity_poly.pdbx_strand_id
1 'polypeptide(L)'
;MQSLNACAMAAAMCAGSDMMHGAEMATCCAMCSNMVEMAQATMHMMMRPAGMNMDVMSAMMTACMTMGKACAAECRAHGDMDEMCRYCAMACDDMVMKCEAMMSSMTA
;
A
#
# COMPACT_ATOMS: atom_id res chain seq x y z
N MET A 1 10.28 -4.03 -4.16
CA MET A 1 10.68 -2.61 -4.03
C MET A 1 9.94 -1.70 -5.01
N GLN A 2 10.03 -1.90 -6.33
CA GLN A 2 9.34 -1.02 -7.29
C GLN A 2 7.82 -0.94 -7.08
N SER A 3 7.17 -2.07 -6.74
CA SER A 3 5.73 -2.10 -6.45
C SER A 3 5.35 -1.38 -5.15
N LEU A 4 6.19 -1.41 -4.12
CA LEU A 4 5.98 -0.62 -2.90
C LEU A 4 6.02 0.87 -3.22
N ASN A 5 7.00 1.32 -4.00
CA ASN A 5 7.08 2.72 -4.43
C ASN A 5 5.89 3.12 -5.31
N ALA A 6 5.51 2.28 -6.27
CA ALA A 6 4.36 2.52 -7.14
C ALA A 6 3.04 2.62 -6.34
N CYS A 7 2.83 1.71 -5.39
CA CYS A 7 1.67 1.73 -4.50
C CYS A 7 1.66 2.99 -3.61
N ALA A 8 2.80 3.36 -3.02
CA ALA A 8 2.91 4.60 -2.23
C ALA A 8 2.57 5.84 -3.06
N MET A 9 3.07 5.95 -4.30
CA MET A 9 2.76 7.08 -5.17
C MET A 9 1.27 7.09 -5.56
N ALA A 10 0.71 5.94 -5.95
CA ALA A 10 -0.71 5.84 -6.31
C ALA A 10 -1.62 6.21 -5.13
N ALA A 11 -1.31 5.71 -3.92
CA ALA A 11 -2.06 6.02 -2.72
C ALA A 11 -1.95 7.51 -2.32
N ALA A 12 -0.77 8.12 -2.46
CA ALA A 12 -0.62 9.56 -2.20
C ALA A 12 -1.45 10.41 -3.17
N MET A 13 -1.47 10.06 -4.46
CA MET A 13 -2.29 10.75 -5.45
C MET A 13 -3.78 10.51 -5.21
N CYS A 14 -4.18 9.29 -4.84
CA CYS A 14 -5.56 8.95 -4.49
C CYS A 14 -6.04 9.76 -3.29
N ALA A 15 -5.26 9.79 -2.19
CA ALA A 15 -5.58 10.60 -1.02
C ALA A 15 -5.74 12.08 -1.38
N GLY A 16 -4.86 12.63 -2.21
CA GLY A 16 -4.97 14.00 -2.71
C GLY A 16 -6.25 14.26 -3.51
N SER A 17 -6.70 13.29 -4.31
CA SER A 17 -7.96 13.36 -5.05
C SER A 17 -9.17 13.23 -4.12
N ASP A 18 -9.14 12.30 -3.18
CA ASP A 18 -10.18 12.08 -2.18
C ASP A 18 -10.44 13.35 -1.35
N MET A 19 -9.40 14.11 -0.99
CA MET A 19 -9.56 15.39 -0.30
C MET A 19 -10.40 16.41 -1.07
N MET A 20 -10.44 16.35 -2.40
CA MET A 20 -11.24 17.25 -3.24
C MET A 20 -12.74 16.90 -3.23
N HIS A 21 -13.07 15.65 -2.88
CA HIS A 21 -14.45 15.16 -2.77
C HIS A 21 -15.08 15.43 -1.39
N GLY A 22 -14.30 15.92 -0.42
CA GLY A 22 -14.78 16.32 0.89
C GLY A 22 -15.08 15.14 1.83
N ALA A 23 -16.06 15.32 2.73
CA ALA A 23 -16.28 14.40 3.84
C ALA A 23 -16.69 12.97 3.42
N GLU A 24 -17.29 12.80 2.25
CA GLU A 24 -17.72 11.49 1.75
C GLU A 24 -16.55 10.54 1.48
N MET A 25 -15.39 11.09 1.12
CA MET A 25 -14.17 10.33 0.83
C MET A 25 -13.15 10.34 1.98
N ALA A 26 -13.54 10.80 3.18
CA ALA A 26 -12.63 10.92 4.31
C ALA A 26 -11.99 9.58 4.72
N THR A 27 -12.76 8.49 4.66
CA THR A 27 -12.27 7.13 4.97
C THR A 27 -11.23 6.68 3.95
N CYS A 28 -11.54 6.81 2.65
CA CYS A 28 -10.62 6.44 1.58
C CYS A 28 -9.34 7.26 1.63
N CYS A 29 -9.44 8.58 1.84
CA CYS A 29 -8.29 9.46 2.02
C CYS A 29 -7.37 9.00 3.16
N ALA A 30 -7.95 8.64 4.31
CA ALA A 30 -7.20 8.20 5.47
C ALA A 30 -6.55 6.82 5.23
N MET A 31 -7.26 5.89 4.61
CA MET A 31 -6.73 4.57 4.23
C MET A 31 -5.58 4.68 3.24
N CYS A 32 -5.74 5.47 2.19
CA CYS A 32 -4.69 5.77 1.23
C CYS A 32 -3.47 6.39 1.91
N SER A 33 -3.66 7.37 2.79
CA SER A 33 -2.56 8.01 3.53
C SER A 33 -1.81 7.02 4.43
N ASN A 34 -2.53 6.15 5.15
CA ASN A 34 -1.90 5.07 5.93
C ASN A 34 -1.11 4.11 5.03
N MET A 35 -1.63 3.79 3.84
CA MET A 35 -0.96 2.93 2.88
C MET A 35 0.35 3.54 2.36
N VAL A 36 0.40 4.86 2.15
CA VAL A 36 1.64 5.57 1.79
C VAL A 36 2.72 5.28 2.83
N GLU A 37 2.43 5.51 4.10
CA GLU A 37 3.40 5.35 5.19
C GLU A 37 3.86 3.89 5.33
N MET A 38 2.91 2.95 5.25
CA MET A 38 3.21 1.53 5.33
C MET A 38 4.12 1.06 4.19
N ALA A 39 3.83 1.47 2.95
CA ALA A 39 4.61 1.08 1.78
C ALA A 39 6.02 1.71 1.80
N GLN A 40 6.12 3.01 2.14
CA GLN A 40 7.40 3.71 2.24
C GLN A 40 8.28 3.14 3.35
N ALA A 41 7.73 2.96 4.56
CA ALA A 41 8.47 2.39 5.67
C ALA A 41 8.99 0.98 5.35
N THR A 42 8.14 0.13 4.75
CA THR A 42 8.54 -1.23 4.30
C THR A 42 9.69 -1.15 3.31
N MET A 43 9.59 -0.28 2.30
CA MET A 43 10.65 -0.09 1.31
C MET A 43 11.96 0.42 1.94
N HIS A 44 11.88 1.41 2.85
CA HIS A 44 13.04 1.96 3.53
C HIS A 44 13.75 0.91 4.40
N MET A 45 13.01 0.01 5.04
CA MET A 45 13.58 -1.12 5.79
C MET A 45 14.31 -2.10 4.86
N MET A 46 13.73 -2.41 3.70
CA MET A 46 14.36 -3.29 2.71
C MET A 46 15.70 -2.75 2.16
N MET A 47 15.87 -1.42 2.13
CA MET A 47 17.10 -0.78 1.65
C MET A 47 18.24 -0.76 2.68
N ARG A 48 18.03 -1.32 3.88
CA ARG A 48 19.01 -1.31 4.99
C ARG A 48 19.40 -2.74 5.39
N PRO A 49 20.05 -3.52 4.50
CA PRO A 49 20.33 -4.93 4.76
C PRO A 49 21.18 -5.19 6.01
N ALA A 50 22.07 -4.26 6.38
CA ALA A 50 22.89 -4.38 7.60
C ALA A 50 22.07 -4.39 8.90
N GLY A 51 20.85 -3.83 8.90
CA GLY A 51 19.94 -3.82 10.05
C GLY A 51 18.72 -4.72 9.88
N MET A 52 18.73 -5.62 8.88
CA MET A 52 17.58 -6.44 8.55
C MET A 52 17.45 -7.61 9.54
N ASN A 53 16.62 -7.42 10.57
CA ASN A 53 16.13 -8.52 11.40
C ASN A 53 14.93 -9.19 10.70
N MET A 54 15.01 -10.51 10.48
CA MET A 54 14.03 -11.25 9.68
C MET A 54 12.64 -11.32 10.33
N ASP A 55 12.55 -11.39 11.66
CA ASP A 55 11.27 -11.42 12.38
C ASP A 55 10.55 -10.08 12.22
N VAL A 56 11.28 -8.98 12.40
CA VAL A 56 10.76 -7.62 12.22
C VAL A 56 10.35 -7.38 10.78
N MET A 57 11.17 -7.80 9.80
CA MET A 57 10.86 -7.62 8.38
C MET A 57 9.61 -8.42 7.98
N SER A 58 9.46 -9.65 8.49
CA SER A 58 8.29 -10.50 8.24
C SER A 58 7.02 -9.88 8.83
N ALA A 59 7.09 -9.36 10.06
CA ALA A 59 5.97 -8.67 10.70
C ALA A 59 5.59 -7.40 9.93
N MET A 60 6.57 -6.58 9.54
CA MET A 60 6.33 -5.35 8.77
C MET A 60 5.67 -5.65 7.42
N MET A 61 6.14 -6.67 6.70
CA MET A 61 5.58 -7.01 5.41
C MET A 61 4.16 -7.59 5.53
N THR A 62 3.89 -8.38 6.58
CA THR A 62 2.53 -8.85 6.90
C THR A 62 1.58 -7.67 7.15
N ALA A 63 2.01 -6.69 7.94
CA ALA A 63 1.23 -5.48 8.19
C ALA A 63 1.00 -4.67 6.90
N CYS A 64 2.04 -4.49 6.08
CA CYS A 64 1.96 -3.78 4.80
C CYS A 64 0.97 -4.46 3.83
N MET A 65 1.01 -5.78 3.71
CA MET A 65 0.06 -6.51 2.85
C MET A 65 -1.37 -6.46 3.40
N THR A 66 -1.54 -6.52 4.72
CA THR A 66 -2.85 -6.41 5.36
C THR A 66 -3.46 -5.03 5.09
N MET A 67 -2.67 -3.97 5.23
CA MET A 67 -3.07 -2.61 4.86
C MET A 67 -3.37 -2.50 3.35
N GLY A 68 -2.53 -3.09 2.51
CA GLY A 68 -2.72 -3.09 1.05
C GLY A 68 -4.04 -3.73 0.63
N LYS A 69 -4.40 -4.88 1.22
CA LYS A 69 -5.69 -5.55 0.97
C LYS A 69 -6.87 -4.68 1.41
N ALA A 70 -6.77 -4.03 2.58
CA ALA A 70 -7.81 -3.15 3.08
C ALA A 70 -7.96 -1.89 2.22
N CYS A 71 -6.85 -1.23 1.86
CA CYS A 71 -6.83 -0.06 1.00
C CYS A 71 -7.39 -0.38 -0.39
N ALA A 72 -6.98 -1.51 -0.98
CA ALA A 72 -7.50 -1.95 -2.28
C ALA A 72 -9.01 -2.17 -2.24
N ALA A 73 -9.54 -2.80 -1.19
CA ALA A 73 -10.97 -3.02 -1.03
C ALA A 73 -11.77 -1.71 -0.93
N GLU A 74 -11.27 -0.75 -0.13
CA GLU A 74 -11.89 0.57 0.00
C GLU A 74 -11.87 1.33 -1.33
N CYS A 75 -10.71 1.44 -1.99
CA CYS A 75 -10.60 2.14 -3.27
C CYS A 75 -11.46 1.48 -4.37
N ARG A 76 -11.62 0.16 -4.35
CA ARG A 76 -12.46 -0.54 -5.34
C ARG A 76 -13.94 -0.17 -5.21
N ALA A 77 -14.42 0.17 -4.01
CA ALA A 77 -15.78 0.63 -3.79
C ALA A 77 -16.06 2.00 -4.45
N HIS A 78 -15.00 2.78 -4.72
CA HIS A 78 -15.05 4.12 -5.30
C HIS A 78 -14.50 4.18 -6.73
N GLY A 79 -14.19 3.02 -7.35
CA GLY A 79 -13.54 2.96 -8.65
C GLY A 79 -14.36 3.52 -9.83
N ASP A 80 -15.69 3.57 -9.69
CA ASP A 80 -16.58 4.21 -10.66
C ASP A 80 -16.77 5.71 -10.39
N MET A 81 -16.40 6.20 -9.19
CA MET A 81 -16.49 7.60 -8.77
C MET A 81 -15.24 8.37 -9.18
N ASP A 82 -14.06 7.81 -8.89
CA ASP A 82 -12.77 8.45 -9.16
C ASP A 82 -11.80 7.45 -9.79
N GLU A 83 -11.28 7.81 -10.96
CA GLU A 83 -10.27 7.05 -11.69
C GLU A 83 -9.00 6.84 -10.84
N MET A 84 -8.68 7.76 -9.93
CA MET A 84 -7.57 7.62 -8.98
C MET A 84 -7.80 6.46 -8.02
N CYS A 85 -9.03 6.24 -7.56
CA CYS A 85 -9.38 5.08 -6.74
C CYS A 85 -9.19 3.77 -7.52
N ARG A 86 -9.56 3.74 -8.82
CA ARG A 86 -9.33 2.57 -9.68
C ARG A 86 -7.85 2.24 -9.81
N TYR A 87 -7.00 3.23 -10.08
CA TYR A 87 -5.55 3.04 -10.15
C TYR A 87 -4.94 2.63 -8.81
N CYS A 88 -5.39 3.23 -7.71
CA CYS A 88 -4.90 2.92 -6.37
C CYS A 88 -5.18 1.46 -6.00
N ALA A 89 -6.40 0.96 -6.27
CA ALA A 89 -6.76 -0.44 -6.03
C ALA A 89 -5.84 -1.41 -6.79
N MET A 90 -5.61 -1.15 -8.07
CA MET A 90 -4.71 -1.98 -8.91
C MET A 90 -3.27 -1.96 -8.38
N ALA A 91 -2.77 -0.80 -7.96
CA ALA A 91 -1.42 -0.67 -7.43
C ALA A 91 -1.25 -1.38 -6.07
N CYS A 92 -2.28 -1.32 -5.22
CA CYS A 92 -2.31 -2.05 -3.95
C CYS A 92 -2.32 -3.57 -4.17
N ASP A 93 -3.14 -4.07 -5.11
CA ASP A 93 -3.18 -5.49 -5.46
C ASP A 93 -1.83 -6.01 -6.01
N ASP A 94 -1.19 -5.26 -6.92
CA ASP A 94 0.15 -5.61 -7.45
C ASP A 94 1.22 -5.62 -6.35
N MET A 95 1.17 -4.64 -5.44
CA MET A 95 2.07 -4.58 -4.30
C MET A 95 1.90 -5.78 -3.38
N VAL A 96 0.65 -6.12 -3.02
CA VAL A 96 0.33 -7.28 -2.18
C VAL A 96 0.87 -8.56 -2.82
N MET A 97 0.56 -8.81 -4.09
CA MET A 97 1.03 -10.00 -4.82
C MET A 97 2.56 -10.14 -4.79
N LYS A 98 3.28 -9.04 -5.00
CA LYS A 98 4.76 -9.04 -4.99
C LYS A 98 5.34 -9.19 -3.60
N CYS A 99 4.69 -8.64 -2.57
CA CYS A 99 5.09 -8.83 -1.18
C CYS A 99 4.84 -10.28 -0.72
N GLU A 100 3.75 -10.92 -1.15
CA GLU A 100 3.47 -12.33 -0.87
C GLU A 100 4.52 -13.24 -1.51
N ALA A 101 4.89 -12.98 -2.77
CA ALA A 101 5.96 -13.70 -3.46
C ALA A 101 7.31 -13.52 -2.75
N MET A 102 7.62 -12.31 -2.30
CA MET A 102 8.84 -12.02 -1.56
C MET A 102 8.87 -12.73 -0.20
N MET A 103 7.78 -12.68 0.57
CA MET A 103 7.68 -13.39 1.85
C MET A 103 7.86 -14.90 1.67
N SER A 104 7.24 -15.48 0.64
CA SER A 104 7.38 -16.91 0.34
C SER A 104 8.84 -17.30 0.04
N SER A 105 9.60 -16.42 -0.61
CA SER A 105 11.03 -16.63 -0.88
C SER A 105 11.94 -16.45 0.34
N MET A 106 11.46 -15.79 1.41
CA MET A 106 12.21 -15.59 2.66
C MET A 106 12.04 -16.76 3.64
N THR A 107 10.97 -17.55 3.48
CA THR A 107 10.66 -18.72 4.32
C THR A 107 11.09 -20.06 3.72
N ALA A 108 11.57 -20.05 2.47
CA ALA A 108 12.09 -21.23 1.76
C ALA A 108 13.61 -21.38 1.98
#